data_AF-A0A4W6CAR8-F1
#
_entry.id   AF-A0A4W6CAR8-F1
#
_cell.length_a   1.000
_cell.length_b   1.000
_cell.length_c   1.000
_cell.angle_alpha   90.00
_cell.angle_beta   90.00
_cell.angle_gamma   90.00
#
_symmetry.space_group_name_H-M   'P 1'
#
loop_
_entity.id
_entity.type
_entity.pdbx_description
1 polymer ?
#
loop_
_entity_poly.entity_id
_entity_poly.type
_entity_poly.pdbx_seq_one_letter_code
_entity_poly.pdbx_strand_id
1 'polypeptide(L)'
;TSYSSRSISSASSLGLSGAMQFGQTRISTGGPLLGRTPSVYGGAGGYGTRISQATFFNTSGSGSLNSFGDTAVINNEKVTMQNLNDRLASYLEKVRSLEAANKKLELQIREYYEKRSPTASRDYTAFFATITDLRAKIARKLSENQSVILQIDNAQLAAEDFKLKYETELHGRTMVEADVARLRGVRDSLTLGISDLEMQIEGLKEELAYLKSNHEEVSTIQIQQSGTVNVEVDSAESVDLTKILEEMREQYEAVVAKNKMEVEKWFQTKVETLRTTISACTTEVKTSYSELSELKRTYQSLEINRQSVLTEQSLEEVKSRYSVQLSQLQVIINRMEVELQQLRASIEQQQSEYNLLLDLKMRLELEIAEYRRLLEGDLYEKK
;
A
#
# COMPACT_ATOMS: atom_id res chain seq x y z
N THR A 1 8.26 -30.85 39.91
CA THR A 1 7.20 -31.45 39.06
C THR A 1 7.14 -30.68 37.75
N SER A 2 7.51 -31.35 36.65
CA SER A 2 7.27 -31.06 35.20
C SER A 2 7.64 -29.67 34.62
N TYR A 3 8.77 -29.50 33.92
CA TYR A 3 9.03 -29.72 32.47
C TYR A 3 8.24 -28.83 31.48
N SER A 4 8.94 -27.95 30.76
CA SER A 4 9.04 -28.04 29.28
C SER A 4 9.89 -26.93 28.65
N SER A 5 10.90 -27.39 27.93
CA SER A 5 11.65 -26.71 26.87
C SER A 5 10.78 -26.49 25.63
N ARG A 6 10.92 -25.34 24.95
CA ARG A 6 10.39 -25.14 23.60
C ARG A 6 11.45 -24.58 22.66
N SER A 7 11.68 -25.39 21.64
CA SER A 7 12.47 -25.16 20.43
C SER A 7 11.86 -24.05 19.58
N ILE A 8 12.72 -23.27 18.92
CA ILE A 8 12.35 -22.30 17.87
C ILE A 8 12.71 -22.93 16.53
N SER A 9 11.70 -23.17 15.70
CA SER A 9 11.84 -23.64 14.32
C SER A 9 11.19 -22.66 13.37
N SER A 10 11.98 -22.25 12.37
CA SER A 10 11.64 -21.97 10.97
C SER A 10 10.38 -21.13 10.66
N ALA A 11 10.62 -19.94 10.11
CA ALA A 11 9.72 -19.31 9.15
C ALA A 11 10.53 -18.84 7.93
N SER A 12 10.44 -19.62 6.86
CA SER A 12 10.92 -19.28 5.51
C SER A 12 9.87 -18.41 4.82
N SER A 13 10.24 -17.17 4.49
CA SER A 13 9.44 -16.27 3.67
C SER A 13 9.67 -16.57 2.19
N LEU A 14 8.67 -17.16 1.53
CA LEU A 14 8.58 -17.28 0.07
C LEU A 14 8.19 -15.92 -0.52
N GLY A 15 9.18 -15.19 -1.05
CA GLY A 15 8.97 -14.03 -1.90
C GLY A 15 8.70 -14.48 -3.33
N LEU A 16 7.51 -14.19 -3.85
CA LEU A 16 7.11 -14.46 -5.23
C LEU A 16 7.39 -13.21 -6.08
N SER A 17 8.58 -13.10 -6.67
CA SER A 17 8.91 -12.08 -7.67
C SER A 17 8.85 -12.69 -9.08
N GLY A 18 7.74 -12.46 -9.77
CA GLY A 18 7.57 -12.81 -11.18
C GLY A 18 8.07 -11.69 -12.09
N ALA A 19 9.32 -11.78 -12.55
CA ALA A 19 9.85 -10.97 -13.64
C ALA A 19 10.07 -11.86 -14.88
N MET A 20 9.24 -11.70 -15.90
CA MET A 20 9.47 -12.29 -17.22
C MET A 20 10.43 -11.39 -18.01
N GLN A 21 11.66 -11.86 -18.19
CA GLN A 21 12.67 -11.18 -19.01
C GLN A 21 12.81 -11.89 -20.37
N PHE A 22 12.70 -11.08 -21.42
CA PHE A 22 12.82 -11.44 -22.83
C PHE A 22 14.16 -12.11 -23.15
N GLY A 23 14.11 -13.24 -23.85
CA GLY A 23 15.28 -13.92 -24.40
C GLY A 23 15.86 -13.16 -25.60
N GLN A 24 17.12 -12.75 -25.48
CA GLN A 24 17.98 -12.38 -26.61
C GLN A 24 18.58 -13.64 -27.23
N THR A 25 18.46 -13.81 -28.55
CA THR A 25 19.30 -14.75 -29.31
C THR A 25 20.23 -13.97 -30.24
N ARG A 26 21.50 -14.35 -30.17
CA ARG A 26 22.65 -13.74 -30.86
C ARG A 26 22.68 -14.20 -32.31
N ILE A 27 22.96 -13.27 -33.23
CA ILE A 27 23.24 -13.54 -34.64
C ILE A 27 24.77 -13.70 -34.77
N SER A 28 25.21 -14.88 -35.25
CA SER A 28 26.60 -15.12 -35.66
C SER A 28 26.71 -15.02 -37.18
N THR A 29 27.61 -14.15 -37.64
CA THR A 29 28.06 -13.99 -39.02
C THR A 29 29.10 -15.04 -39.40
N GLY A 30 28.92 -15.73 -40.52
CA GLY A 30 29.91 -16.60 -41.17
C GLY A 30 29.70 -16.61 -42.69
N GLY A 31 30.77 -16.34 -43.43
CA GLY A 31 30.80 -16.06 -44.86
C GLY A 31 30.74 -17.26 -45.82
N PRO A 32 31.19 -17.09 -47.08
CA PRO A 32 30.38 -17.37 -48.27
C PRO A 32 30.75 -18.69 -48.98
N LEU A 33 29.78 -19.36 -49.59
CA LEU A 33 30.06 -20.32 -50.66
C LEU A 33 28.91 -20.39 -51.69
N LEU A 34 29.32 -20.42 -52.94
CA LEU A 34 28.53 -20.53 -54.17
C LEU A 34 27.68 -21.81 -54.19
N GLY A 35 26.40 -21.66 -54.52
CA GLY A 35 25.51 -22.79 -54.78
C GLY A 35 24.08 -22.31 -54.98
N ARG A 36 23.69 -22.08 -56.24
CA ARG A 36 22.33 -21.70 -56.65
C ARG A 36 21.37 -22.84 -56.31
N THR A 37 20.59 -22.68 -55.24
CA THR A 37 19.51 -23.60 -54.86
C THR A 37 18.22 -23.25 -55.60
N PRO A 38 17.41 -24.24 -56.04
CA PRO A 38 16.10 -23.95 -56.62
C PRO A 38 15.13 -23.58 -55.49
N SER A 39 14.36 -22.50 -55.70
CA SER A 39 13.31 -22.08 -54.78
C SER A 39 12.13 -23.06 -54.83
N VAL A 40 11.86 -23.73 -53.70
CA VAL A 40 10.65 -24.54 -53.49
C VAL A 40 9.68 -23.69 -52.68
N TYR A 41 8.61 -23.22 -53.33
CA TYR A 41 7.47 -22.63 -52.64
C TYR A 41 6.50 -23.76 -52.26
N GLY A 42 6.52 -24.16 -50.99
CA GLY A 42 5.60 -25.15 -50.44
C GLY A 42 4.26 -24.51 -50.07
N GLY A 43 3.25 -24.68 -50.91
CA GLY A 43 1.86 -24.36 -50.57
C GLY A 43 1.32 -25.39 -49.58
N ALA A 44 0.75 -24.90 -48.47
CA ALA A 44 -0.02 -25.72 -47.54
C ALA A 44 -1.27 -26.25 -48.25
N GLY A 45 -1.30 -27.55 -48.52
CA GLY A 45 -2.40 -28.22 -49.23
C GLY A 45 -1.83 -29.29 -50.15
N GLY A 46 -1.50 -30.45 -49.60
CA GLY A 46 -0.87 -31.53 -50.35
C GLY A 46 -1.77 -32.04 -51.46
N TYR A 47 -1.50 -31.64 -52.71
CA TYR A 47 -1.72 -32.39 -53.95
C TYR A 47 -0.92 -31.74 -55.10
N GLY A 48 0.04 -32.49 -55.66
CA GLY A 48 0.56 -32.27 -57.02
C GLY A 48 1.73 -31.30 -57.20
N THR A 49 2.97 -31.76 -56.97
CA THR A 49 4.16 -31.15 -57.56
C THR A 49 4.31 -31.59 -59.01
N ARG A 50 4.32 -30.64 -59.96
CA ARG A 50 4.55 -30.91 -61.40
C ARG A 50 5.87 -30.26 -61.80
N ILE A 51 6.87 -31.08 -62.09
CA ILE A 51 8.15 -30.66 -62.69
C ILE A 51 7.99 -30.83 -64.20
N SER A 52 8.10 -29.75 -64.97
CA SER A 52 8.13 -29.83 -66.44
C SER A 52 9.58 -29.74 -66.91
N GLN A 53 10.09 -30.83 -67.48
CA GLN A 53 11.37 -30.89 -68.19
C GLN A 53 11.10 -30.61 -69.67
N ALA A 54 11.84 -29.68 -70.28
CA ALA A 54 11.73 -29.41 -71.71
C ALA A 54 12.47 -30.50 -72.50
N THR A 55 11.73 -31.40 -73.14
CA THR A 55 12.23 -32.32 -74.16
C THR A 55 12.14 -31.64 -75.52
N PHE A 56 13.29 -31.38 -76.14
CA PHE A 56 13.37 -30.98 -77.54
C PHE A 56 13.18 -32.22 -78.42
N PHE A 57 12.04 -32.32 -79.09
CA PHE A 57 11.83 -33.28 -80.16
C PHE A 57 12.13 -32.62 -81.50
N ASN A 58 13.23 -33.08 -82.10
CA ASN A 58 13.57 -32.92 -83.50
C ASN A 58 12.68 -33.86 -84.32
N THR A 59 11.82 -33.33 -85.19
CA THR A 59 11.06 -34.12 -86.17
C THR A 59 11.54 -33.79 -87.56
N SER A 60 12.41 -34.66 -88.04
CA SER A 60 12.64 -34.98 -89.44
C SER A 60 11.35 -35.49 -90.08
N GLY A 61 10.93 -34.86 -91.19
CA GLY A 61 9.87 -35.32 -92.06
C GLY A 61 10.37 -35.36 -93.50
N SER A 62 10.81 -36.55 -93.92
CA SER A 62 11.16 -36.90 -95.30
C SER A 62 9.96 -37.53 -96.00
N GLY A 63 9.79 -37.20 -97.30
CA GLY A 63 8.87 -37.85 -98.24
C GLY A 63 8.16 -36.80 -99.11
N SER A 64 8.03 -36.93 -100.42
CA SER A 64 8.49 -37.90 -101.41
C SER A 64 8.30 -37.25 -102.79
N LEU A 65 9.13 -37.69 -103.74
CA LEU A 65 9.20 -37.36 -105.16
C LEU A 65 7.87 -37.57 -105.91
N ASN A 66 7.58 -36.68 -106.89
CA ASN A 66 6.93 -36.91 -108.21
C ASN A 66 6.89 -35.53 -108.92
N SER A 67 7.80 -35.20 -109.85
CA SER A 67 7.90 -35.56 -111.28
C SER A 67 6.71 -35.16 -112.17
N PHE A 68 7.06 -34.46 -113.26
CA PHE A 68 6.35 -34.17 -114.51
C PHE A 68 5.54 -32.87 -114.63
N GLY A 69 5.87 -32.11 -115.69
CA GLY A 69 4.86 -31.45 -116.51
C GLY A 69 4.77 -29.94 -116.37
N ASP A 70 5.66 -29.26 -117.10
CA ASP A 70 5.55 -27.92 -117.67
C ASP A 70 4.10 -27.41 -117.90
N THR A 71 3.46 -26.80 -116.89
CA THR A 71 2.26 -25.90 -117.00
C THR A 71 1.75 -25.34 -115.63
N ALA A 72 2.63 -25.08 -114.64
CA ALA A 72 2.20 -24.86 -113.25
C ALA A 72 2.66 -23.56 -112.56
N VAL A 73 3.00 -22.49 -113.29
CA VAL A 73 3.49 -21.25 -112.65
C VAL A 73 2.34 -20.36 -112.14
N ILE A 74 1.13 -20.44 -112.69
CA ILE A 74 -0.01 -19.59 -112.29
C ILE A 74 -0.85 -20.20 -111.14
N ASN A 75 -0.79 -21.52 -110.93
CA ASN A 75 -1.49 -22.19 -109.83
C ASN A 75 -0.71 -22.19 -108.50
N ASN A 76 0.61 -22.00 -108.55
CA ASN A 76 1.47 -22.03 -107.36
C ASN A 76 1.29 -20.78 -106.49
N GLU A 77 1.18 -19.59 -107.09
CA GLU A 77 0.99 -18.33 -106.35
C GLU A 77 -0.37 -18.27 -105.63
N LYS A 78 -1.41 -18.85 -106.26
CA LYS A 78 -2.74 -18.93 -105.65
C LYS A 78 -2.77 -19.88 -104.45
N VAL A 79 -2.07 -21.02 -104.55
CA VAL A 79 -1.95 -22.00 -103.46
C VAL A 79 -1.07 -21.49 -102.33
N THR A 80 0.02 -20.76 -102.63
CA THR A 80 0.85 -20.12 -101.60
C THR A 80 0.10 -18.99 -100.89
N MET A 81 -0.67 -18.16 -101.61
CA MET A 81 -1.55 -17.16 -101.01
C MET A 81 -2.66 -17.79 -100.15
N GLN A 82 -3.21 -18.92 -100.56
CA GLN A 82 -4.18 -19.67 -99.77
C GLN A 82 -3.55 -20.21 -98.47
N ASN A 83 -2.34 -20.79 -98.55
CA ASN A 83 -1.61 -21.27 -97.37
C ASN A 83 -1.28 -20.13 -96.38
N LEU A 84 -0.88 -18.95 -96.90
CA LEU A 84 -0.67 -17.76 -96.08
C LEU A 84 -1.95 -17.26 -95.42
N ASN A 85 -3.07 -17.25 -96.15
CA ASN A 85 -4.37 -16.90 -95.59
C ASN A 85 -4.86 -17.91 -94.54
N ASP A 86 -4.66 -19.21 -94.77
CA ASP A 86 -5.01 -20.26 -93.79
C ASP A 86 -4.15 -20.12 -92.52
N ARG A 87 -2.87 -19.79 -92.68
CA ARG A 87 -1.97 -19.51 -91.56
C ARG A 87 -2.37 -18.22 -90.82
N LEU A 88 -2.75 -17.17 -91.54
CA LEU A 88 -3.26 -15.93 -90.95
C LEU A 88 -4.58 -16.17 -90.20
N ALA A 89 -5.49 -16.96 -90.76
CA ALA A 89 -6.72 -17.38 -90.10
C ALA A 89 -6.42 -18.16 -88.80
N SER A 90 -5.45 -19.07 -88.83
CA SER A 90 -5.00 -19.80 -87.64
C SER A 90 -4.38 -18.88 -86.57
N TYR A 91 -3.64 -17.84 -86.98
CA TYR A 91 -3.11 -16.83 -86.07
C TYR A 91 -4.21 -15.94 -85.49
N LEU A 92 -5.20 -15.52 -86.28
CA LEU A 92 -6.34 -14.75 -85.81
C LEU A 92 -7.20 -15.56 -84.81
N GLU A 93 -7.43 -16.84 -85.08
CA GLU A 93 -8.12 -17.74 -84.15
C GLU A 93 -7.34 -17.88 -82.84
N LYS A 94 -6.01 -17.99 -82.92
CA LYS A 94 -5.14 -18.06 -81.75
C LYS A 94 -5.14 -16.75 -80.95
N VAL A 95 -5.09 -15.60 -81.60
CA VAL A 95 -5.20 -14.28 -80.94
C VAL A 95 -6.54 -14.16 -80.22
N ARG A 96 -7.66 -14.51 -80.86
CA ARG A 96 -8.99 -14.50 -80.23
C ARG A 96 -9.06 -15.41 -79.00
N SER A 97 -8.48 -16.61 -79.08
CA SER A 97 -8.43 -17.52 -77.92
C SER A 97 -7.58 -16.98 -76.77
N LEU A 98 -6.46 -16.32 -77.07
CA LEU A 98 -5.59 -15.69 -76.08
C LEU A 98 -6.23 -14.45 -75.46
N GLU A 99 -6.94 -13.63 -76.24
CA GLU A 99 -7.71 -12.49 -75.75
C GLU A 99 -8.85 -12.95 -74.82
N ALA A 100 -9.56 -14.02 -75.17
CA ALA A 100 -10.59 -14.61 -74.33
C ALA A 100 -10.00 -15.17 -73.01
N ALA A 101 -8.85 -15.83 -73.10
CA ALA A 101 -8.14 -16.34 -71.92
C ALA A 101 -7.62 -15.21 -71.02
N ASN A 102 -7.05 -14.14 -71.58
CA ASN A 102 -6.62 -12.96 -70.83
C ASN A 102 -7.79 -12.28 -70.14
N LYS A 103 -8.91 -12.06 -70.84
CA LYS A 103 -10.12 -11.48 -70.24
C LYS A 103 -10.65 -12.34 -69.09
N LYS A 104 -10.58 -13.66 -69.21
CA LYS A 104 -10.96 -14.59 -68.13
C LYS A 104 -10.00 -14.47 -66.93
N LEU A 105 -8.69 -14.41 -67.17
CA LEU A 105 -7.70 -14.23 -66.11
C LEU A 105 -7.85 -12.87 -65.41
N GLU A 106 -8.11 -11.80 -66.14
CA GLU A 106 -8.38 -10.47 -65.57
C GLU A 106 -9.61 -10.48 -64.65
N LEU A 107 -10.69 -11.17 -65.04
CA LEU A 107 -11.87 -11.34 -64.19
C LEU A 107 -11.54 -12.14 -62.94
N GLN A 108 -10.78 -13.23 -63.06
CA GLN A 108 -10.35 -14.04 -61.91
C GLN A 108 -9.44 -13.25 -60.97
N ILE A 109 -8.54 -12.43 -61.50
CA ILE A 109 -7.68 -11.54 -60.72
C ILE A 109 -8.52 -10.50 -59.98
N ARG A 110 -9.49 -9.86 -60.66
CA ARG A 110 -10.39 -8.89 -60.02
C ARG A 110 -11.22 -9.53 -58.91
N GLU A 111 -11.83 -10.68 -59.17
CA GLU A 111 -12.60 -11.43 -58.18
C GLU A 111 -11.73 -11.89 -57.00
N TYR A 112 -10.48 -12.28 -57.27
CA TYR A 112 -9.52 -12.62 -56.23
C TYR A 112 -9.18 -11.43 -55.34
N TYR A 113 -8.94 -10.24 -55.92
CA TYR A 113 -8.69 -9.03 -55.15
C TYR A 113 -9.94 -8.51 -54.42
N GLU A 114 -11.14 -8.71 -54.94
CA GLU A 114 -12.38 -8.38 -54.24
C GLU A 114 -12.61 -9.31 -53.04
N LYS A 115 -12.48 -10.64 -53.23
CA LYS A 115 -12.63 -11.63 -52.15
C LYS A 115 -11.52 -11.56 -51.11
N ARG A 116 -10.31 -11.21 -51.54
CA ARG A 116 -9.12 -11.11 -50.68
C ARG A 116 -8.83 -9.68 -50.27
N SER A 117 -9.69 -8.71 -50.62
CA SER A 117 -9.59 -7.33 -50.16
C SER A 117 -9.49 -7.36 -48.63
N PRO A 118 -8.31 -7.11 -48.04
CA PRO A 118 -8.08 -7.32 -46.61
C PRO A 118 -8.83 -6.31 -45.73
N THR A 119 -9.64 -5.46 -46.34
CA THR A 119 -10.35 -4.34 -45.73
C THR A 119 -11.84 -4.61 -45.56
N ALA A 120 -12.36 -5.71 -46.08
CA ALA A 120 -13.69 -6.22 -45.71
C ALA A 120 -13.59 -6.93 -44.36
N SER A 121 -13.74 -6.12 -43.31
CA SER A 121 -13.90 -6.42 -41.88
C SER A 121 -13.76 -7.88 -41.47
N ARG A 122 -12.63 -8.21 -40.85
CA ARG A 122 -12.65 -9.28 -39.86
C ARG A 122 -13.52 -8.75 -38.71
N ASP A 123 -14.75 -9.25 -38.58
CA ASP A 123 -15.75 -8.70 -37.66
C ASP A 123 -15.33 -8.90 -36.20
N TYR A 124 -14.62 -7.90 -35.64
CA TYR A 124 -14.16 -7.92 -34.25
C TYR A 124 -15.25 -7.51 -33.25
N THR A 125 -16.47 -7.22 -33.72
CA THR A 125 -17.62 -6.78 -32.91
C THR A 125 -17.91 -7.71 -31.73
N ALA A 126 -17.81 -9.04 -31.94
CA ALA A 126 -18.00 -10.02 -30.88
C ALA A 126 -16.94 -9.91 -29.76
N PHE A 127 -15.68 -9.63 -30.12
CA PHE A 127 -14.61 -9.39 -29.13
C PHE A 127 -14.80 -8.08 -28.38
N PHE A 128 -15.29 -7.02 -29.03
CA PHE A 128 -15.62 -5.78 -28.34
C PHE A 128 -16.79 -5.95 -27.36
N ALA A 129 -17.80 -6.76 -27.71
CA ALA A 129 -18.90 -7.10 -26.81
C ALA A 129 -18.41 -7.87 -25.57
N THR A 130 -17.50 -8.84 -25.73
CA THR A 130 -16.94 -9.57 -24.57
C THR A 130 -16.03 -8.68 -23.72
N ILE A 131 -15.20 -7.82 -24.34
CA ILE A 131 -14.35 -6.87 -23.61
C ILE A 131 -15.20 -5.88 -22.79
N THR A 132 -16.29 -5.38 -23.35
CA THR A 132 -17.18 -4.44 -22.65
C THR A 132 -17.91 -5.10 -21.48
N ASP A 133 -18.42 -6.33 -21.65
CA ASP A 133 -19.02 -7.10 -20.54
C ASP A 133 -17.99 -7.41 -19.44
N LEU A 134 -16.76 -7.80 -19.80
CA LEU A 134 -15.68 -8.02 -18.83
C LEU A 134 -15.32 -6.75 -18.06
N ARG A 135 -15.22 -5.59 -18.74
CA ARG A 135 -15.00 -4.30 -18.09
C ARG A 135 -16.14 -3.94 -17.14
N ALA A 136 -17.40 -4.19 -17.52
CA ALA A 136 -18.55 -3.96 -16.65
C ALA A 136 -18.56 -4.89 -15.43
N LYS A 137 -18.14 -6.15 -15.60
CA LYS A 137 -17.97 -7.11 -14.47
C LYS A 137 -16.87 -6.65 -13.52
N ILE A 138 -15.72 -6.21 -14.03
CA ILE A 138 -14.62 -5.67 -13.22
C ILE A 138 -15.09 -4.45 -12.44
N ALA A 139 -15.78 -3.50 -13.08
CA ALA A 139 -16.28 -2.29 -12.42
C ALA A 139 -17.28 -2.64 -11.30
N ARG A 140 -18.21 -3.57 -11.54
CA ARG A 140 -19.14 -4.06 -10.50
C ARG A 140 -18.40 -4.69 -9.34
N LYS A 141 -17.44 -5.59 -9.61
CA LYS A 141 -16.65 -6.25 -8.56
C LYS A 141 -15.79 -5.28 -7.78
N LEU A 142 -15.26 -4.23 -8.41
CA LEU A 142 -14.53 -3.17 -7.73
C LEU A 142 -15.44 -2.38 -6.79
N SER A 143 -16.64 -2.02 -7.23
CA SER A 143 -17.64 -1.31 -6.41
C SER A 143 -18.13 -2.18 -5.24
N GLU A 144 -18.40 -3.47 -5.47
CA GLU A 144 -18.74 -4.43 -4.42
C GLU A 144 -17.60 -4.56 -3.39
N ASN A 145 -16.35 -4.64 -3.86
CA ASN A 145 -15.18 -4.71 -2.98
C ASN A 145 -15.05 -3.44 -2.12
N GLN A 146 -15.17 -2.26 -2.74
CA GLN A 146 -15.18 -0.98 -2.00
C GLN A 146 -16.29 -0.93 -0.95
N SER A 147 -17.50 -1.40 -1.28
CA SER A 147 -18.60 -1.49 -0.32
C SER A 147 -18.27 -2.42 0.86
N VAL A 148 -17.62 -3.55 0.60
CA VAL A 148 -17.22 -4.49 1.65
C VAL A 148 -16.13 -3.89 2.54
N ILE A 149 -15.14 -3.19 1.96
CA ILE A 149 -14.10 -2.48 2.72
C ILE A 149 -14.74 -1.46 3.66
N LEU A 150 -15.68 -0.64 3.17
CA LEU A 150 -16.38 0.33 4.01
C LEU A 150 -17.18 -0.33 5.15
N GLN A 151 -17.78 -1.49 4.91
CA GLN A 151 -18.46 -2.26 5.96
C GLN A 151 -17.48 -2.81 6.99
N ILE A 152 -16.29 -3.26 6.57
CA ILE A 152 -15.23 -3.71 7.47
C ILE A 152 -14.75 -2.54 8.33
N ASP A 153 -14.47 -1.39 7.72
CA ASP A 153 -14.01 -0.20 8.44
C ASP A 153 -15.07 0.27 9.46
N ASN A 154 -16.34 0.28 9.09
CA ASN A 154 -17.44 0.60 10.00
C ASN A 154 -17.53 -0.40 11.16
N ALA A 155 -17.45 -1.71 10.88
CA ALA A 155 -17.46 -2.74 11.91
C ALA A 155 -16.25 -2.65 12.85
N GLN A 156 -15.08 -2.28 12.34
CA GLN A 156 -13.87 -2.03 13.13
C GLN A 156 -14.03 -0.81 14.04
N LEU A 157 -14.52 0.32 13.51
CA LEU A 157 -14.80 1.52 14.31
C LEU A 157 -15.83 1.24 15.41
N ALA A 158 -16.91 0.51 15.10
CA ALA A 158 -17.89 0.10 16.08
C ALA A 158 -17.29 -0.81 17.16
N ALA A 159 -16.41 -1.74 16.78
CA ALA A 159 -15.71 -2.61 17.74
C ALA A 159 -14.76 -1.82 18.65
N GLU A 160 -14.04 -0.84 18.11
CA GLU A 160 -13.18 0.06 18.88
C GLU A 160 -13.99 0.92 19.87
N ASP A 161 -15.15 1.44 19.44
CA ASP A 161 -16.08 2.17 20.32
C ASP A 161 -16.57 1.30 21.47
N PHE A 162 -16.95 0.04 21.20
CA PHE A 162 -17.37 -0.89 22.25
C PHE A 162 -16.22 -1.28 23.17
N LYS A 163 -15.01 -1.43 22.65
CA LYS A 163 -13.82 -1.70 23.44
C LYS A 163 -13.53 -0.53 24.40
N LEU A 164 -13.55 0.70 23.90
CA LEU A 164 -13.34 1.89 24.73
C LEU A 164 -14.40 2.00 25.82
N LYS A 165 -15.68 1.82 25.48
CA LYS A 165 -16.78 1.79 26.46
C LYS A 165 -16.59 0.70 27.51
N TYR A 166 -16.16 -0.50 27.10
CA TYR A 166 -15.87 -1.59 28.02
C TYR A 166 -14.71 -1.24 28.97
N GLU A 167 -13.62 -0.66 28.46
CA GLU A 167 -12.48 -0.24 29.27
C GLU A 167 -12.86 0.85 30.28
N THR A 168 -13.69 1.83 29.89
CA THR A 168 -14.18 2.87 30.80
C THR A 168 -15.09 2.30 31.89
N GLU A 169 -16.01 1.40 31.53
CA GLU A 169 -16.91 0.74 32.49
C GLU A 169 -16.14 -0.20 33.43
N LEU A 170 -15.16 -0.94 32.90
CA LEU A 170 -14.28 -1.78 33.71
C LEU A 170 -13.51 -0.93 34.73
N HIS A 171 -12.93 0.18 34.30
CA HIS A 171 -12.24 1.10 35.19
C HIS A 171 -13.19 1.66 36.26
N GLY A 172 -14.38 2.15 35.86
CA GLY A 172 -15.40 2.63 36.78
C GLY A 172 -15.82 1.57 37.80
N ARG A 173 -16.04 0.32 37.36
CA ARG A 173 -16.32 -0.81 38.23
C ARG A 173 -15.20 -1.05 39.23
N THR A 174 -13.93 -1.07 38.80
CA THR A 174 -12.80 -1.29 39.72
C THR A 174 -12.67 -0.20 40.78
N MET A 175 -12.98 1.06 40.43
CA MET A 175 -13.01 2.16 41.38
C MET A 175 -14.13 1.97 42.41
N VAL A 176 -15.34 1.66 41.95
CA VAL A 176 -16.48 1.39 42.85
C VAL A 176 -16.22 0.17 43.74
N GLU A 177 -15.63 -0.90 43.22
CA GLU A 177 -15.24 -2.07 44.02
C GLU A 177 -14.21 -1.71 45.10
N ALA A 178 -13.21 -0.87 44.77
CA ALA A 178 -12.26 -0.37 45.75
C ALA A 178 -12.93 0.50 46.82
N ASP A 179 -13.89 1.36 46.44
CA ASP A 179 -14.66 2.19 47.36
C ASP A 179 -15.50 1.35 48.31
N VAL A 180 -16.19 0.33 47.79
CA VAL A 180 -16.96 -0.64 48.60
C VAL A 180 -16.04 -1.38 49.58
N ALA A 181 -14.85 -1.79 49.15
CA ALA A 181 -13.87 -2.42 50.04
C ALA A 181 -13.42 -1.48 51.16
N ARG A 182 -13.14 -0.20 50.86
CA ARG A 182 -12.81 0.81 51.88
C ARG A 182 -13.96 1.04 52.85
N LEU A 183 -15.20 1.18 52.36
CA LEU A 183 -16.38 1.35 53.21
C LEU A 183 -16.63 0.14 54.14
N ARG A 184 -16.38 -1.08 53.66
CA ARG A 184 -16.40 -2.28 54.51
C ARG A 184 -15.35 -2.19 55.62
N GLY A 185 -14.13 -1.75 55.32
CA GLY A 185 -13.09 -1.53 56.33
C GLY A 185 -13.48 -0.48 57.38
N VAL A 186 -14.09 0.63 56.95
CA VAL A 186 -14.61 1.66 57.88
C VAL A 186 -15.72 1.11 58.76
N ARG A 187 -16.67 0.36 58.19
CA ARG A 187 -17.72 -0.32 58.96
C ARG A 187 -17.13 -1.27 60.01
N ASP A 188 -16.13 -2.07 59.63
CA ASP A 188 -15.50 -3.02 60.55
C ASP A 188 -14.77 -2.29 61.69
N SER A 189 -14.07 -1.19 61.39
CA SER A 189 -13.46 -0.32 62.39
C SER A 189 -14.48 0.32 63.33
N LEU A 190 -15.63 0.77 62.81
CA LEU A 190 -16.72 1.31 63.62
C LEU A 190 -17.34 0.23 64.52
N THR A 191 -17.49 -0.99 63.99
CA THR A 191 -18.01 -2.13 64.76
C THR A 191 -17.08 -2.48 65.91
N LEU A 192 -15.75 -2.47 65.68
CA LEU A 192 -14.77 -2.62 66.75
C LEU A 192 -14.87 -1.49 67.78
N GLY A 193 -15.01 -0.23 67.34
CA GLY A 193 -15.21 0.91 68.25
C GLY A 193 -16.49 0.80 69.09
N ILE A 194 -17.59 0.31 68.52
CA ILE A 194 -18.82 0.02 69.27
C ILE A 194 -18.54 -1.02 70.35
N SER A 195 -17.89 -2.14 70.00
CA SER A 195 -17.57 -3.19 70.99
C SER A 195 -16.65 -2.72 72.11
N ASP A 196 -15.67 -1.84 71.81
CA ASP A 196 -14.79 -1.25 72.83
C ASP A 196 -15.57 -0.32 73.78
N LEU A 197 -16.45 0.54 73.23
CA LEU A 197 -17.32 1.39 74.04
C LEU A 197 -18.31 0.57 74.87
N GLU A 198 -18.88 -0.51 74.33
CA GLU A 198 -19.74 -1.43 75.08
C GLU A 198 -18.99 -2.08 76.25
N MET A 199 -17.74 -2.51 76.05
CA MET A 199 -16.89 -3.06 77.10
C MET A 199 -16.57 -2.01 78.18
N GLN A 200 -16.27 -0.77 77.79
CA GLN A 200 -16.04 0.33 78.75
C GLN A 200 -17.30 0.66 79.55
N ILE A 201 -18.47 0.68 78.90
CA ILE A 201 -19.76 0.89 79.57
C ILE A 201 -20.03 -0.22 80.58
N GLU A 202 -19.79 -1.48 80.22
CA GLU A 202 -20.02 -2.59 81.13
C GLU A 202 -19.04 -2.57 82.31
N GLY A 203 -17.76 -2.27 82.07
CA GLY A 203 -16.78 -2.09 83.14
C GLY A 203 -17.16 -0.97 84.12
N LEU A 204 -17.65 0.17 83.61
CA LEU A 204 -18.14 1.26 84.47
C LEU A 204 -19.39 0.89 85.27
N LYS A 205 -20.29 0.06 84.70
CA LYS A 205 -21.45 -0.46 85.45
C LYS A 205 -21.03 -1.41 86.56
N GLU A 206 -20.06 -2.29 86.30
CA GLU A 206 -19.47 -3.19 87.30
C GLU A 206 -18.82 -2.39 88.44
N GLU A 207 -18.04 -1.35 88.12
CA GLU A 207 -17.43 -0.46 89.11
C GLU A 207 -18.49 0.28 89.95
N LEU A 208 -19.55 0.78 89.31
CA LEU A 208 -20.67 1.42 90.01
C LEU A 208 -21.38 0.43 90.95
N ALA A 209 -21.62 -0.80 90.50
CA ALA A 209 -22.21 -1.86 91.33
C ALA A 209 -21.30 -2.21 92.51
N TYR A 210 -19.99 -2.32 92.28
CA TYR A 210 -18.99 -2.56 93.32
C TYR A 210 -18.98 -1.44 94.37
N LEU A 211 -18.96 -0.17 93.94
CA LEU A 211 -19.01 0.99 94.85
C LEU A 211 -20.30 1.05 95.67
N LYS A 212 -21.44 0.69 95.08
CA LYS A 212 -22.72 0.59 95.81
C LYS A 212 -22.68 -0.51 96.87
N SER A 213 -22.21 -1.71 96.52
CA SER A 213 -22.07 -2.82 97.47
C SER A 213 -21.13 -2.45 98.62
N ASN A 214 -19.98 -1.85 98.31
CA ASN A 214 -19.03 -1.39 99.32
C ASN A 214 -19.65 -0.30 100.22
N HIS A 215 -20.44 0.62 99.66
CA HIS A 215 -21.14 1.61 100.46
C HIS A 215 -22.20 0.98 101.38
N GLU A 216 -22.93 -0.03 100.93
CA GLU A 216 -23.88 -0.78 101.77
C GLU A 216 -23.15 -1.54 102.89
N GLU A 217 -22.00 -2.15 102.62
CA GLU A 217 -21.15 -2.81 103.62
C GLU A 217 -20.60 -1.79 104.64
N VAL A 218 -20.10 -0.64 104.20
CA VAL A 218 -19.64 0.42 105.11
C VAL A 218 -20.81 0.99 105.91
N SER A 219 -21.98 1.19 105.31
CA SER A 219 -23.17 1.66 106.02
C SER A 219 -23.64 0.64 107.06
N THR A 220 -23.58 -0.66 106.76
CA THR A 220 -23.93 -1.72 107.73
C THR A 220 -22.90 -1.84 108.83
N ILE A 221 -21.60 -1.70 108.55
CA ILE A 221 -20.54 -1.61 109.57
C ILE A 221 -20.74 -0.35 110.41
N GLN A 222 -21.09 0.79 109.81
CA GLN A 222 -21.36 2.01 110.55
C GLN A 222 -22.60 1.90 111.42
N ILE A 223 -23.62 1.13 111.02
CA ILE A 223 -24.77 0.79 111.86
C ILE A 223 -24.39 -0.22 112.96
N GLN A 224 -23.52 -1.20 112.68
CA GLN A 224 -23.00 -2.16 113.67
C GLN A 224 -22.03 -1.51 114.67
N GLN A 225 -21.31 -0.46 114.27
CA GLN A 225 -20.41 0.34 115.11
C GLN A 225 -21.08 1.58 115.69
N SER A 226 -22.30 1.93 115.27
CA SER A 226 -23.16 2.91 115.96
C SER A 226 -23.90 2.26 117.15
N GLY A 227 -23.15 1.50 117.95
CA GLY A 227 -23.35 1.54 119.39
C GLY A 227 -22.73 2.86 119.84
N THR A 228 -23.55 3.78 120.34
CA THR A 228 -23.10 5.02 121.00
C THR A 228 -22.05 4.70 122.06
N VAL A 229 -20.78 4.82 121.69
CA VAL A 229 -19.63 4.66 122.57
C VAL A 229 -18.84 5.97 122.45
N ASN A 230 -19.27 6.92 123.27
CA ASN A 230 -18.51 8.14 123.55
C ASN A 230 -17.33 7.74 124.42
N VAL A 231 -16.15 7.58 123.81
CA VAL A 231 -14.89 7.34 124.53
C VAL A 231 -14.05 8.59 124.38
N GLU A 232 -14.00 9.36 125.45
CA GLU A 232 -13.01 10.39 125.68
C GLU A 232 -11.66 9.70 125.86
N VAL A 233 -10.90 9.58 124.78
CA VAL A 233 -9.48 9.20 124.84
C VAL A 233 -8.67 10.47 125.01
N ASP A 234 -8.15 10.66 126.22
CA ASP A 234 -7.08 11.61 126.53
C ASP A 234 -5.87 11.31 125.63
N SER A 235 -5.68 12.14 124.60
CA SER A 235 -4.52 12.10 123.69
C SER A 235 -3.66 13.32 123.97
N ALA A 236 -2.48 13.05 124.53
CA ALA A 236 -1.42 14.03 124.68
C ALA A 236 -0.97 14.58 123.31
N GLU A 237 -0.67 15.88 123.29
CA GLU A 237 -0.20 16.72 122.17
C GLU A 237 -1.12 16.78 120.94
N SER A 238 -1.96 17.82 120.92
CA SER A 238 -2.68 18.26 119.73
C SER A 238 -1.68 18.65 118.64
N VAL A 239 -1.39 17.73 117.73
CA VAL A 239 -0.77 18.07 116.45
C VAL A 239 -1.67 19.12 115.79
N ASP A 240 -1.10 20.27 115.47
CA ASP A 240 -1.82 21.41 114.91
C ASP A 240 -2.35 21.06 113.51
N LEU A 241 -3.58 20.54 113.47
CA LEU A 241 -4.26 20.11 112.26
C LEU A 241 -4.35 21.23 111.22
N THR A 242 -4.41 22.49 111.67
CA THR A 242 -4.47 23.64 110.77
C THR A 242 -3.19 23.79 109.96
N LYS A 243 -2.04 23.53 110.57
CA LYS A 243 -0.74 23.53 109.90
C LYS A 243 -0.60 22.40 108.89
N ILE A 244 -1.07 21.19 109.22
CA ILE A 244 -1.05 20.04 108.28
C ILE A 244 -2.01 20.25 107.11
N LEU A 245 -3.19 20.82 107.35
CA LEU A 245 -4.16 21.14 106.30
C LEU A 245 -3.64 22.24 105.36
N GLU A 246 -2.93 23.24 105.90
CA GLU A 246 -2.30 24.29 105.09
C GLU A 246 -1.13 23.74 104.27
N GLU A 247 -0.29 22.88 104.86
CA GLU A 247 0.80 22.21 104.13
C GLU A 247 0.25 21.28 103.04
N MET A 248 -0.83 20.53 103.31
CA MET A 248 -1.53 19.73 102.29
C MET A 248 -2.09 20.61 101.17
N ARG A 249 -2.67 21.76 101.49
CA ARG A 249 -3.18 22.72 100.50
C ARG A 249 -2.06 23.27 99.63
N GLU A 250 -0.94 23.66 100.22
CA GLU A 250 0.23 24.16 99.49
C GLU A 250 0.79 23.09 98.54
N GLN A 251 0.85 21.83 98.98
CA GLN A 251 1.23 20.69 98.12
C GLN A 251 0.26 20.50 96.94
N TYR A 252 -1.06 20.58 97.18
CA TYR A 252 -2.05 20.48 96.10
C TYR A 252 -1.98 21.66 95.13
N GLU A 253 -1.83 22.89 95.63
CA GLU A 253 -1.67 24.07 94.77
C GLU A 253 -0.38 23.97 93.93
N ALA A 254 0.72 23.48 94.50
CA ALA A 254 1.95 23.22 93.77
C ALA A 254 1.78 22.14 92.68
N VAL A 255 1.08 21.04 92.98
CA VAL A 255 0.78 19.98 91.99
C VAL A 255 -0.12 20.51 90.88
N VAL A 256 -1.15 21.29 91.19
CA VAL A 256 -2.04 21.90 90.19
C VAL A 256 -1.28 22.89 89.31
N ALA A 257 -0.43 23.73 89.90
CA ALA A 257 0.40 24.68 89.15
C ALA A 257 1.38 23.94 88.22
N LYS A 258 2.02 22.87 88.71
CA LYS A 258 2.90 22.01 87.91
C LYS A 258 2.15 21.33 86.76
N ASN A 259 0.99 20.73 87.03
CA ASN A 259 0.15 20.09 86.01
C ASN A 259 -0.28 21.10 84.94
N LYS A 260 -0.67 22.32 85.33
CA LYS A 260 -1.03 23.38 84.37
C LYS A 260 0.15 23.74 83.47
N MET A 261 1.35 23.88 84.04
CA MET A 261 2.56 24.19 83.27
C MET A 261 2.93 23.03 82.32
N GLU A 262 2.78 21.78 82.77
CA GLU A 262 3.04 20.59 81.94
C GLU A 262 2.05 20.46 80.78
N VAL A 263 0.76 20.71 81.01
CA VAL A 263 -0.27 20.73 79.96
C VAL A 263 0.00 21.83 78.94
N GLU A 264 0.33 23.05 79.40
CA GLU A 264 0.66 24.16 78.51
C GLU A 264 1.91 23.84 77.67
N LYS A 265 2.96 23.31 78.28
CA LYS A 265 4.18 22.89 77.57
C LYS A 265 3.89 21.77 76.57
N TRP A 266 3.05 20.81 76.94
CA TRP A 266 2.63 19.73 76.05
C TRP A 266 1.83 20.28 74.86
N PHE A 267 0.90 21.21 75.11
CA PHE A 267 0.12 21.85 74.06
C PHE A 267 1.00 22.67 73.12
N GLN A 268 1.91 23.49 73.65
CA GLN A 268 2.88 24.23 72.85
C GLN A 268 3.75 23.30 71.99
N THR A 269 4.22 22.19 72.57
CA THR A 269 4.98 21.18 71.81
C THR A 269 4.14 20.60 70.67
N LYS A 270 2.86 20.29 70.91
CA LYS A 270 1.97 19.80 69.86
C LYS A 270 1.71 20.84 68.78
N VAL A 271 1.47 22.10 69.13
CA VAL A 271 1.32 23.19 68.18
C VAL A 271 2.58 23.38 67.34
N GLU A 272 3.77 23.33 67.94
CA GLU A 272 5.05 23.43 67.24
C GLU A 272 5.23 22.26 66.24
N THR A 273 4.91 21.02 66.65
CA THR A 273 4.97 19.85 65.74
C THR A 273 3.96 19.95 64.59
N LEU A 274 2.76 20.46 64.85
CA LEU A 274 1.76 20.69 63.79
C LEU A 274 2.21 21.82 62.87
N ARG A 275 2.81 22.88 63.39
CA ARG A 275 3.32 24.00 62.59
C ARG A 275 4.47 23.56 61.68
N THR A 276 5.39 22.76 62.19
CA THR A 276 6.52 22.23 61.40
C THR A 276 6.04 21.26 60.32
N THR A 277 5.09 20.36 60.63
CA THR A 277 4.49 19.45 59.63
C THR A 277 3.67 20.20 58.57
N ILE A 278 2.89 21.22 58.94
CA ILE A 278 2.18 22.08 57.98
C ILE A 278 3.18 22.82 57.08
N SER A 279 4.27 23.35 57.65
CA SER A 279 5.31 24.03 56.86
C SER A 279 5.96 23.07 55.86
N ALA A 280 6.30 21.85 56.28
CA ALA A 280 6.87 20.82 55.42
C ALA A 280 5.90 20.41 54.29
N CYS A 281 4.64 20.14 54.63
CA CYS A 281 3.60 19.81 53.64
C CYS A 281 3.40 20.98 52.65
N THR A 282 3.39 22.22 53.13
CA THR A 282 3.27 23.40 52.27
C THR A 282 4.45 23.53 51.30
N THR A 283 5.68 23.24 51.75
CA THR A 283 6.85 23.24 50.87
C THR A 283 6.79 22.12 49.84
N GLU A 284 6.35 20.92 50.24
CA GLU A 284 6.22 19.76 49.36
C GLU A 284 5.15 20.01 48.27
N VAL A 285 4.00 20.57 48.63
CA VAL A 285 2.96 20.95 47.66
C VAL A 285 3.49 21.98 46.66
N LYS A 286 4.29 22.95 47.11
CA LYS A 286 4.92 23.94 46.21
C LYS A 286 5.92 23.28 45.26
N THR A 287 6.75 22.36 45.73
CA THR A 287 7.71 21.65 44.87
C THR A 287 7.01 20.75 43.86
N SER A 288 5.99 20.00 44.26
CA SER A 288 5.19 19.19 43.33
C SER A 288 4.46 20.06 42.30
N TYR A 289 3.97 21.24 42.68
CA TYR A 289 3.37 22.18 41.73
C TYR A 289 4.39 22.71 40.70
N SER A 290 5.62 23.03 41.12
CA SER A 290 6.68 23.41 40.18
C SER A 290 7.07 22.27 39.24
N GLU A 291 7.20 21.04 39.75
CA GLU A 291 7.50 19.85 38.94
C GLU A 291 6.40 19.58 37.90
N LEU A 292 5.13 19.70 38.28
CA LEU A 292 3.99 19.54 37.37
C LEU A 292 4.00 20.64 36.29
N SER A 293 4.33 21.88 36.67
CA SER A 293 4.46 23.00 35.72
C SER A 293 5.61 22.78 34.73
N GLU A 294 6.76 22.28 35.20
CA GLU A 294 7.90 21.91 34.34
C GLU A 294 7.55 20.75 33.42
N LEU A 295 6.91 19.70 33.92
CA LEU A 295 6.45 18.56 33.12
C LEU A 295 5.44 18.98 32.05
N LYS A 296 4.56 19.93 32.37
CA LYS A 296 3.63 20.51 31.38
C LYS A 296 4.37 21.29 30.30
N ARG A 297 5.41 22.05 30.65
CA ARG A 297 6.25 22.77 29.66
C ARG A 297 7.04 21.81 28.77
N THR A 298 7.62 20.76 29.34
CA THR A 298 8.36 19.76 28.56
C THR A 298 7.43 18.98 27.63
N TYR A 299 6.23 18.62 28.09
CA TYR A 299 5.20 18.00 27.26
C TYR A 299 4.80 18.90 26.09
N GLN A 300 4.51 20.19 26.34
CA GLN A 300 4.17 21.13 25.28
C GLN A 300 5.32 21.31 24.27
N SER A 301 6.57 21.37 24.73
CA SER A 301 7.75 21.43 23.87
C SER A 301 7.89 20.17 22.99
N LEU A 302 7.70 18.98 23.57
CA LEU A 302 7.73 17.72 22.83
C LEU A 302 6.59 17.62 21.80
N GLU A 303 5.40 18.08 22.14
CA GLU A 303 4.26 18.09 21.22
C GLU A 303 4.50 19.04 20.04
N ILE A 304 5.08 20.22 20.28
CA ILE A 304 5.50 21.15 19.22
C ILE A 304 6.56 20.50 18.32
N ASN A 305 7.57 19.86 18.91
CA ASN A 305 8.61 19.15 18.13
C ASN A 305 8.01 18.02 17.28
N ARG A 306 7.06 17.25 17.83
CA ARG A 306 6.36 16.19 17.11
C ARG A 306 5.60 16.74 15.90
N GLN A 307 4.87 17.83 16.10
CA GLN A 307 4.13 18.49 15.02
C GLN A 307 5.09 19.04 13.96
N SER A 308 6.21 19.66 14.37
CA SER A 308 7.26 20.13 13.46
C SER A 308 7.78 19.00 12.58
N VAL A 309 8.18 17.87 13.17
CA VAL A 309 8.71 16.71 12.43
C VAL A 309 7.68 16.14 11.44
N LEU A 310 6.41 16.05 11.83
CA LEU A 310 5.35 15.60 10.92
C LEU A 310 5.20 16.53 9.70
N THR A 311 5.25 17.85 9.92
CA THR A 311 5.17 18.82 8.81
C THR A 311 6.40 18.78 7.92
N GLU A 312 7.60 18.58 8.49
CA GLU A 312 8.84 18.42 7.72
C GLU A 312 8.84 17.16 6.88
N GLN A 313 8.37 16.03 7.42
CA GLN A 313 8.23 14.77 6.67
C GLN A 313 7.27 14.92 5.50
N SER A 314 6.10 15.53 5.72
CA SER A 314 5.14 15.79 4.64
C SER A 314 5.73 16.71 3.56
N LEU A 315 6.48 17.75 3.95
CA LEU A 315 7.16 18.62 3.00
C LEU A 315 8.22 17.86 2.19
N GLU A 316 8.99 16.98 2.82
CA GLU A 316 10.02 16.19 2.15
C GLU A 316 9.41 15.15 1.19
N GLU A 317 8.32 14.49 1.58
CA GLU A 317 7.56 13.61 0.69
C GLU A 317 7.05 14.35 -0.55
N VAL A 318 6.51 15.56 -0.37
CA VAL A 318 6.03 16.40 -1.46
C VAL A 318 7.19 16.82 -2.37
N LYS A 319 8.31 17.27 -1.82
CA LYS A 319 9.52 17.59 -2.60
C LYS A 319 10.02 16.39 -3.39
N SER A 320 10.07 15.20 -2.77
CA SER A 320 10.48 13.96 -3.43
C SER A 320 9.55 13.61 -4.60
N ARG A 321 8.22 13.72 -4.42
CA ARG A 321 7.24 13.50 -5.50
C ARG A 321 7.47 14.47 -6.67
N TYR A 322 7.67 15.76 -6.39
CA TYR A 322 7.94 16.75 -7.44
C TYR A 322 9.28 16.51 -8.14
N SER A 323 10.32 16.11 -7.40
CA SER A 323 11.62 15.73 -7.97
C SER A 323 11.50 14.55 -8.94
N VAL A 324 10.73 13.53 -8.57
CA VAL A 324 10.44 12.38 -9.46
C VAL A 324 9.66 12.84 -10.70
N GLN A 325 8.63 13.67 -10.55
CA GLN A 325 7.88 14.20 -11.70
C GLN A 325 8.75 15.02 -12.65
N LEU A 326 9.63 15.88 -12.12
CA LEU A 326 10.61 16.63 -12.92
C LEU A 326 11.56 15.69 -13.66
N SER A 327 12.04 14.63 -13.01
CA SER A 327 12.91 13.64 -13.66
C SER A 327 12.20 12.92 -14.81
N GLN A 328 10.91 12.58 -14.65
CA GLN A 328 10.11 11.95 -15.70
C GLN A 328 9.88 12.90 -16.88
N LEU A 329 9.55 14.17 -16.61
CA LEU A 329 9.42 15.18 -17.66
C LEU A 329 10.75 15.38 -18.41
N GLN A 330 11.89 15.39 -17.71
CA GLN A 330 13.20 15.49 -18.35
C GLN A 330 13.47 14.29 -19.28
N VAL A 331 13.09 13.08 -18.88
CA VAL A 331 13.23 11.89 -19.74
C VAL A 331 12.37 12.02 -21.00
N ILE A 332 11.15 12.55 -20.89
CA ILE A 332 10.27 12.78 -22.05
C ILE A 332 10.86 13.85 -22.97
N ILE A 333 11.38 14.95 -22.42
CA ILE A 333 12.07 16.00 -23.19
C ILE A 333 13.26 15.40 -23.94
N ASN A 334 14.15 14.70 -23.26
CA ASN A 334 15.32 14.06 -23.89
C ASN A 334 14.90 13.10 -25.01
N ARG A 335 13.83 12.32 -24.82
CA ARG A 335 13.31 11.45 -25.88
C ARG A 335 12.82 12.25 -27.09
N MET A 336 12.04 13.30 -26.88
CA MET A 336 11.54 14.14 -27.98
C MET A 336 12.69 14.86 -28.70
N GLU A 337 13.73 15.29 -27.98
CA GLU A 337 14.93 15.87 -28.58
C GLU A 337 15.67 14.86 -29.47
N VAL A 338 15.78 13.60 -29.04
CA VAL A 338 16.36 12.53 -29.86
C VAL A 338 15.51 12.24 -31.10
N GLU A 339 14.19 12.16 -30.96
CA GLU A 339 13.28 11.96 -32.10
C GLU A 339 13.39 13.12 -33.12
N LEU A 340 13.49 14.38 -32.64
CA LEU A 340 13.72 15.55 -33.49
C LEU A 340 15.09 15.51 -34.21
N GLN A 341 16.15 15.08 -33.52
CA GLN A 341 17.47 14.91 -34.13
C GLN A 341 17.47 13.83 -35.21
N GLN A 342 16.79 12.70 -34.96
CA GLN A 342 16.65 11.63 -35.96
C GLN A 342 15.88 12.09 -37.20
N LEU A 343 14.79 12.84 -37.01
CA LEU A 343 14.04 13.41 -38.13
C LEU A 343 14.88 14.40 -38.95
N ARG A 344 15.65 15.27 -38.29
CA ARG A 344 16.58 16.19 -38.98
C ARG A 344 17.62 15.43 -39.80
N ALA A 345 18.25 14.42 -39.22
CA ALA A 345 19.23 13.58 -39.93
C ALA A 345 18.59 12.85 -41.13
N SER A 346 17.35 12.35 -40.98
CA SER A 346 16.61 11.73 -42.08
C SER A 346 16.29 12.72 -43.20
N ILE A 347 15.95 13.97 -42.88
CA ILE A 347 15.69 15.02 -43.88
C ILE A 347 16.98 15.38 -44.61
N GLU A 348 18.09 15.56 -43.89
CA GLU A 348 19.41 15.82 -44.50
C GLU A 348 19.85 14.68 -45.43
N GLN A 349 19.63 13.43 -45.02
CA GLN A 349 19.87 12.26 -45.86
C GLN A 349 19.01 12.31 -47.14
N GLN A 350 17.69 12.50 -47.01
CA GLN A 350 16.79 12.59 -48.16
C GLN A 350 17.17 13.75 -49.10
N GLN A 351 17.59 14.89 -48.56
CA GLN A 351 18.07 16.02 -49.34
C GLN A 351 19.33 15.66 -50.13
N SER A 352 20.27 14.94 -49.52
CA SER A 352 21.49 14.48 -50.20
C SER A 352 21.19 13.47 -51.33
N GLU A 353 20.26 12.53 -51.09
CA GLU A 353 19.81 11.56 -52.10
C GLU A 353 19.09 12.26 -53.26
N TYR A 354 18.26 13.26 -52.96
CA TYR A 354 17.56 14.05 -53.96
C TYR A 354 18.53 14.87 -54.83
N ASN A 355 19.55 15.51 -54.21
CA ASN A 355 20.58 16.23 -54.95
C ASN A 355 21.36 15.30 -55.89
N LEU A 356 21.73 14.10 -55.43
CA LEU A 356 22.41 13.12 -56.27
C LEU A 356 21.53 12.64 -57.44
N LEU A 357 20.24 12.43 -57.19
CA LEU A 357 19.29 12.06 -58.25
C LEU A 357 19.11 13.20 -59.26
N LEU A 358 19.09 14.46 -58.80
CA LEU A 358 19.02 15.64 -59.64
C LEU A 358 20.27 15.76 -60.53
N ASP A 359 21.47 15.57 -59.97
CA ASP A 359 22.74 15.58 -60.71
C ASP A 359 22.76 14.49 -61.79
N LEU A 360 22.29 13.29 -61.45
CA LEU A 360 22.18 12.18 -62.41
C LEU A 360 21.16 12.47 -63.51
N LYS A 361 20.01 13.06 -63.17
CA LYS A 361 19.00 13.51 -64.14
C LYS A 361 19.60 14.54 -65.10
N MET A 362 20.28 15.56 -64.59
CA MET A 362 20.94 16.57 -65.42
C MET A 362 21.96 15.95 -66.38
N ARG A 363 22.76 14.97 -65.92
CA ARG A 363 23.71 14.25 -66.78
C ARG A 363 23.01 13.47 -67.89
N LEU A 364 21.96 12.71 -67.55
CA LEU A 364 21.18 11.96 -68.53
C LEU A 364 20.49 12.89 -69.54
N GLU A 365 19.99 14.05 -69.11
CA GLU A 365 19.41 15.05 -70.02
C GLU A 365 20.44 15.58 -71.03
N LEU A 366 21.69 15.80 -70.60
CA LEU A 366 22.79 16.18 -71.50
C LEU A 366 23.12 15.04 -72.49
N GLU A 367 23.20 13.79 -72.02
CA GLU A 367 23.43 12.63 -72.89
C GLU A 367 22.32 12.47 -73.93
N ILE A 368 21.05 12.62 -73.53
CA ILE A 368 19.89 12.60 -74.46
C ILE A 368 19.98 13.75 -75.47
N ALA A 369 20.37 14.95 -75.03
CA ALA A 369 20.53 16.08 -75.94
C ALA A 369 21.64 15.82 -76.99
N GLU A 370 22.78 15.25 -76.57
CA GLU A 370 23.83 14.82 -77.50
C GLU A 370 23.36 13.69 -78.43
N TYR A 371 22.65 12.68 -77.90
CA TYR A 371 22.08 11.61 -78.73
C TYR A 371 21.10 12.17 -79.77
N ARG A 372 20.27 13.15 -79.42
CA ARG A 372 19.38 13.84 -80.38
C ARG A 372 20.17 14.59 -81.44
N ARG A 373 21.22 15.32 -81.06
CA ARG A 373 22.10 16.04 -82.00
C ARG A 373 22.77 15.09 -83.00
N LEU A 374 23.27 13.95 -82.54
CA LEU A 374 23.88 12.93 -83.40
C LEU A 374 22.85 12.32 -84.37
N LEU A 375 21.64 11.99 -83.88
CA LEU A 375 20.56 11.46 -84.72
C LEU A 375 20.10 12.47 -85.79
N GLU A 376 20.05 13.76 -85.44
CA GLU A 376 19.74 14.84 -86.39
C GLU A 376 20.87 15.05 -87.41
N GLY A 377 22.14 14.92 -87.01
CA GLY A 377 23.30 14.97 -87.91
C GLY A 377 23.33 13.83 -88.94
N ASP A 378 23.03 12.60 -88.51
CA ASP A 378 22.95 11.42 -89.38
C ASP A 378 21.80 11.51 -90.40
N LEU A 379 20.78 12.33 -90.13
CA LEU A 379 19.69 12.62 -91.08
C LEU A 379 20.11 13.58 -92.20
N TYR A 380 21.17 14.38 -92.02
CA TYR A 380 21.68 15.29 -93.06
C TYR A 380 22.77 14.65 -93.95
N GLU A 381 23.43 13.57 -93.54
CA GLU A 381 24.40 12.83 -94.40
C GLU A 381 23.75 11.80 -95.35
N LYS A 382 22.44 11.58 -95.28
CA LYS A 382 21.69 10.63 -96.12
C LYS A 382 20.78 11.25 -97.19
N LYS A 383 21.00 12.52 -97.55
CA LYS A 383 20.47 13.13 -98.78
C LYS A 383 21.63 13.47 -99.71
#